data_AF-A0A532UF66-F1
#
_entry.id   AF-A0A532UF66-F1
#
_cell.length_a   1.000
_cell.length_b   1.000
_cell.length_c   1.000
_cell.angle_alpha   90.00
_cell.angle_beta   90.00
_cell.angle_gamma   90.00
#
_symmetry.space_group_name_H-M   'P 1'
#
loop_
_entity.id
_entity.type
_entity.pdbx_description
1 polymer ?
#
loop_
_entity_poly.entity_id
_entity_poly.type
_entity_poly.pdbx_seq_one_letter_code
_entity_poly.pdbx_strand_id
1 'polypeptide(L)'
;MTKRYYKYRETHRTVKGVKQKLCVKCGTWKAWNKSEFRKDRYRKDGLRIWCKECDRAHERACYRKGKKHVKELLRYEESHRTVRGVKQKLCSCCKQWKKGSLFHRNNSSKDRLCFHCKECDSKHARKRYERIRKAGRKNLRYEDRHRVVDGVKQKFCRKCKRWRSETGFYKDSWTKDGLNDRCKKCSYKPAHNTRKKRQNPT
;
A
#
# COMPACT_ATOMS: atom_id res chain seq x y z
N MET A 1 -18.12 6.93 6.98
CA MET A 1 -17.29 7.85 7.78
C MET A 1 -16.68 8.89 6.86
N THR A 2 -17.19 10.11 6.86
CA THR A 2 -16.56 11.26 6.18
C THR A 2 -15.23 11.57 6.86
N LYS A 3 -14.16 11.81 6.10
CA LYS A 3 -12.89 12.28 6.67
C LYS A 3 -13.11 13.71 7.17
N ARG A 4 -13.35 13.88 8.46
CA ARG A 4 -13.46 15.20 9.10
C ARG A 4 -12.03 15.73 9.23
N TYR A 5 -11.69 16.74 8.44
CA TYR A 5 -10.43 17.46 8.58
C TYR A 5 -10.59 18.42 9.75
N TYR A 6 -10.08 18.05 10.92
CA TYR A 6 -10.14 18.91 12.11
C TYR A 6 -9.25 20.12 11.91
N LYS A 7 -9.81 21.33 12.04
CA LYS A 7 -9.00 22.55 12.00
C LYS A 7 -8.12 22.60 13.25
N TYR A 8 -6.93 23.18 13.13
CA TYR A 8 -5.99 23.27 14.26
C TYR A 8 -6.63 23.91 15.49
N ARG A 9 -7.40 25.00 15.30
CA ARG A 9 -8.10 25.72 16.38
C ARG A 9 -9.18 24.89 17.09
N GLU A 10 -9.72 23.86 16.45
CA GLU A 10 -10.76 22.99 17.05
C GLU A 10 -10.17 21.92 17.96
N THR A 11 -8.85 21.69 17.89
CA THR A 11 -8.17 20.59 18.60
C THR A 11 -7.11 21.07 19.58
N HIS A 12 -6.89 22.37 19.70
CA HIS A 12 -5.94 22.98 20.63
C HIS A 12 -6.62 24.13 21.36
N ARG A 13 -6.38 24.23 22.68
CA ARG A 13 -6.84 25.35 23.50
C ARG A 13 -5.83 25.65 24.61
N THR A 14 -5.96 26.80 25.24
CA THR A 14 -5.19 27.16 26.44
C THR A 14 -6.18 27.46 27.55
N VAL A 15 -6.06 26.78 28.69
CA VAL A 15 -6.92 26.99 29.87
C VAL A 15 -6.01 27.30 31.04
N LYS A 16 -6.18 28.47 31.67
CA LYS A 16 -5.33 28.93 32.79
C LYS A 16 -3.82 28.85 32.46
N GLY A 17 -3.43 29.29 31.26
CA GLY A 17 -2.04 29.23 30.78
C GLY A 17 -1.54 27.86 30.33
N VAL A 18 -2.29 26.77 30.58
CA VAL A 18 -1.89 25.41 30.20
C VAL A 18 -2.42 25.07 28.81
N LYS A 19 -1.52 24.72 27.89
CA LYS A 19 -1.88 24.26 26.54
C LYS A 19 -2.43 22.83 26.59
N GLN A 20 -3.61 22.64 26.00
CA GLN A 20 -4.32 21.36 25.93
C GLN A 20 -4.62 20.99 24.49
N LYS A 21 -4.68 19.68 24.23
CA LYS A 21 -5.03 19.09 22.94
C LYS A 21 -6.18 18.10 23.11
N LEU A 22 -7.15 18.17 22.19
CA LEU A 22 -8.30 17.26 22.15
C LEU A 22 -7.88 15.91 21.56
N CYS A 23 -8.12 14.83 22.30
CA CYS A 23 -8.06 13.49 21.73
C CYS A 23 -9.33 13.22 20.91
N VAL A 24 -9.20 13.10 19.59
CA VAL A 24 -10.36 12.92 18.70
C VAL A 24 -11.10 11.59 18.91
N LYS A 25 -10.44 10.60 19.53
CA LYS A 25 -11.02 9.27 19.73
C LYS A 25 -11.88 9.15 20.99
N CYS A 26 -11.46 9.75 22.11
CA CYS A 26 -12.24 9.74 23.35
C CYS A 26 -12.92 11.09 23.66
N GLY A 27 -12.66 12.14 22.88
CA GLY A 27 -13.27 13.46 23.09
C GLY A 27 -12.73 14.24 24.29
N THR A 28 -11.72 13.74 24.99
CA THR A 28 -11.15 14.40 26.18
C THR A 28 -10.03 15.37 25.81
N TRP A 29 -10.02 16.54 26.45
CA TRP A 29 -8.89 17.47 26.42
C TRP A 29 -7.79 16.99 27.36
N LYS A 30 -6.57 16.83 26.85
CA LYS A 30 -5.41 16.38 27.62
C LYS A 30 -4.25 17.37 27.47
N ALA A 31 -3.25 17.28 28.35
CA ALA A 31 -2.09 18.15 28.30
C ALA A 31 -1.39 18.06 26.93
N TRP A 32 -1.01 19.21 26.36
CA TRP A 32 -0.30 19.27 25.07
C TRP A 32 1.18 18.98 25.25
N ASN A 33 1.50 17.74 25.59
CA ASN A 33 2.87 17.31 25.88
C ASN A 33 3.12 15.86 25.42
N LYS A 34 4.37 15.43 25.58
CA LYS A 34 4.82 14.08 25.24
C LYS A 34 4.38 13.04 26.28
N SER A 35 3.82 13.42 27.43
CA SER A 35 3.30 12.45 28.41
C SER A 35 1.96 11.89 27.94
N GLU A 36 1.09 12.73 27.38
CA GLU A 36 -0.26 12.36 26.95
C GLU A 36 -0.38 11.91 25.49
N PHE A 37 0.50 12.43 24.62
CA PHE A 37 0.47 12.14 23.18
C PHE A 37 1.82 11.59 22.70
N ARG A 38 1.79 10.67 21.72
CA ARG A 38 3.01 10.21 21.03
C ARG A 38 3.45 11.24 19.99
N LYS A 39 4.75 11.27 19.70
CA LYS A 39 5.32 12.11 18.64
C LYS A 39 4.81 11.69 17.26
N ASP A 40 4.55 12.66 16.40
CA ASP A 40 4.19 12.48 15.00
C ASP A 40 4.87 13.54 14.14
N ARG A 41 5.95 13.14 13.46
CA ARG A 41 6.78 14.04 12.63
C ARG A 41 6.04 14.61 11.41
N TYR A 42 4.89 14.05 11.05
CA TYR A 42 4.13 14.48 9.88
C TYR A 42 3.09 15.57 10.21
N ARG A 43 2.91 15.94 11.48
CA ARG A 43 1.96 16.97 11.90
C ARG A 43 2.68 18.23 12.36
N LYS A 44 2.04 19.38 12.13
CA LYS A 44 2.58 20.71 12.46
C LYS A 44 2.91 20.86 13.94
N ASP A 45 2.16 20.21 14.82
CA ASP A 45 2.35 20.23 16.27
C ASP A 45 3.25 19.11 16.80
N GLY A 46 3.74 18.22 15.92
CA GLY A 46 4.65 17.13 16.29
C GLY A 46 4.02 16.03 17.16
N LEU A 47 2.68 16.01 17.35
CA LEU A 47 1.99 15.04 18.21
C LEU A 47 0.82 14.36 17.49
N ARG A 48 0.55 13.11 17.86
CA ARG A 48 -0.58 12.33 17.32
C ARG A 48 -1.93 12.95 17.67
N ILE A 49 -2.94 12.62 16.86
CA ILE A 49 -4.33 13.08 17.05
C ILE A 49 -5.06 12.34 18.18
N TRP A 50 -4.55 11.20 18.60
CA TRP A 50 -5.08 10.39 19.69
C TRP A 50 -4.11 10.42 20.88
N CYS A 51 -4.66 10.43 22.10
CA CYS A 51 -3.88 10.23 23.31
C CYS A 51 -3.24 8.83 23.33
N LYS A 52 -2.18 8.67 24.12
CA LYS A 52 -1.43 7.40 24.23
C LYS A 52 -2.30 6.21 24.59
N GLU A 53 -3.29 6.38 25.45
CA GLU A 53 -4.21 5.30 25.83
C GLU A 53 -5.05 4.83 24.64
N CYS A 54 -5.62 5.77 23.89
CA CYS A 54 -6.41 5.51 22.69
C CYS A 54 -5.56 4.87 21.58
N ASP A 55 -4.30 5.27 21.47
CA ASP A 55 -3.30 4.71 20.55
C ASP A 55 -2.92 3.28 20.97
N ARG A 56 -2.59 3.04 22.25
CA ARG A 56 -2.34 1.69 22.80
C ARG A 56 -3.54 0.77 22.63
N ALA A 57 -4.75 1.25 22.87
CA ALA A 57 -5.98 0.49 22.65
C ALA A 57 -6.15 0.15 21.17
N HIS A 58 -5.81 1.07 20.26
CA HIS A 58 -5.80 0.79 18.83
C HIS A 58 -4.75 -0.24 18.44
N GLU A 59 -3.51 -0.10 18.92
CA GLU A 59 -2.42 -1.07 18.71
C GLU A 59 -2.83 -2.47 19.18
N ARG A 60 -3.40 -2.60 20.39
CA ARG A 60 -3.92 -3.86 20.92
C ARG A 60 -5.04 -4.44 20.05
N ALA A 61 -5.97 -3.61 19.59
CA ALA A 61 -7.04 -4.05 18.70
C ALA A 61 -6.51 -4.52 17.32
N CYS A 62 -5.54 -3.80 16.76
CA CYS A 62 -4.87 -4.18 15.51
C CYS A 62 -4.08 -5.48 15.68
N TYR A 63 -3.37 -5.65 16.80
CA TYR A 63 -2.68 -6.90 17.13
C TYR A 63 -3.65 -8.08 17.25
N ARG A 64 -4.79 -7.91 17.95
CA ARG A 64 -5.85 -8.93 18.04
C ARG A 64 -6.44 -9.28 16.68
N LYS A 65 -6.64 -8.28 15.79
CA LYS A 65 -7.11 -8.52 14.41
C LYS A 65 -6.05 -9.21 13.55
N GLY A 66 -4.77 -8.88 13.74
CA GLY A 66 -3.62 -9.47 13.03
C GLY A 66 -3.34 -10.92 13.43
N LYS A 67 -3.73 -11.34 14.66
CA LYS A 67 -3.63 -12.74 15.10
C LYS A 67 -4.50 -13.72 14.29
N LYS A 68 -5.46 -13.26 13.48
CA LYS A 68 -6.35 -14.15 12.69
C LYS A 68 -5.65 -14.98 11.62
N HIS A 69 -4.40 -14.68 11.32
CA HIS A 69 -3.49 -15.61 10.65
C HIS A 69 -2.13 -15.43 11.31
N VAL A 70 -1.92 -16.08 12.46
CA VAL A 70 -0.57 -16.63 12.67
C VAL A 70 -0.38 -17.53 11.46
N LYS A 71 0.33 -17.03 10.45
CA LYS A 71 0.79 -17.89 9.37
C LYS A 71 1.55 -18.96 10.11
N GLU A 72 1.00 -20.17 10.15
CA GLU A 72 1.66 -21.33 10.73
C GLU A 72 2.95 -21.48 9.92
N LEU A 73 3.96 -20.77 10.39
CA LEU A 73 5.29 -20.81 9.87
C LEU A 73 5.76 -22.16 10.34
N LEU A 74 5.60 -23.15 9.47
CA LEU A 74 6.14 -24.47 9.69
C LEU A 74 7.54 -24.30 10.26
N ARG A 75 7.78 -24.89 11.43
CA ARG A 75 9.11 -24.85 12.03
C ARG A 75 10.11 -25.41 11.04
N TYR A 76 11.37 -25.02 11.19
CA TYR A 76 12.43 -25.51 10.30
C TYR A 76 12.40 -27.05 10.22
N GLU A 77 12.26 -27.72 11.36
CA GLU A 77 12.17 -29.18 11.47
C GLU A 77 10.95 -29.77 10.74
N GLU A 78 9.80 -29.08 10.74
CA GLU A 78 8.58 -29.55 10.08
C GLU A 78 8.65 -29.44 8.55
N SER A 79 9.59 -28.65 8.02
CA SER A 79 9.73 -28.37 6.60
C SER A 79 10.99 -28.98 5.97
N HIS A 80 11.83 -29.67 6.74
CA HIS A 80 13.03 -30.35 6.25
C HIS A 80 13.08 -31.79 6.74
N ARG A 81 13.51 -32.71 5.88
CA ARG A 81 13.76 -34.10 6.26
C ARG A 81 14.88 -34.69 5.43
N THR A 82 15.46 -35.78 5.91
CA THR A 82 16.43 -36.57 5.15
C THR A 82 15.85 -37.96 4.92
N VAL A 83 15.70 -38.36 3.66
CA VAL A 83 15.20 -39.69 3.29
C VAL A 83 16.28 -40.36 2.44
N ARG A 84 16.79 -41.51 2.90
CA ARG A 84 17.87 -42.25 2.22
C ARG A 84 19.09 -41.35 1.91
N GLY A 85 19.53 -40.56 2.90
CA GLY A 85 20.66 -39.62 2.76
C GLY A 85 20.38 -38.35 1.94
N VAL A 86 19.20 -38.21 1.33
CA VAL A 86 18.86 -37.04 0.50
C VAL A 86 18.05 -36.02 1.31
N LYS A 87 18.58 -34.79 1.42
CA LYS A 87 17.87 -33.65 2.03
C LYS A 87 16.68 -33.22 1.16
N GLN A 88 15.49 -33.25 1.74
CA GLN A 88 14.23 -32.83 1.15
C GLN A 88 13.64 -31.66 1.93
N LYS A 89 12.89 -30.80 1.24
CA LYS A 89 12.16 -29.67 1.79
C LYS A 89 10.69 -29.75 1.39
N LEU A 90 9.80 -29.42 2.31
CA LEU A 90 8.37 -29.34 2.06
C LEU A 90 8.02 -28.03 1.35
N CYS A 91 7.44 -28.11 0.15
CA CYS A 91 6.93 -26.92 -0.54
C CYS A 91 5.71 -26.37 0.18
N SER A 92 5.76 -25.11 0.64
CA SER A 92 4.64 -24.54 1.39
C SER A 92 3.39 -24.25 0.53
N CYS A 93 3.54 -24.25 -0.80
CA CYS A 93 2.46 -24.08 -1.77
C CYS A 93 1.75 -25.40 -2.10
N CYS A 94 2.46 -26.40 -2.64
CA CYS A 94 1.84 -27.68 -3.04
C CYS A 94 1.86 -28.76 -1.95
N LYS A 95 2.49 -28.52 -0.79
CA LYS A 95 2.58 -29.45 0.34
C LYS A 95 3.26 -30.79 0.00
N GLN A 96 4.13 -30.80 -1.01
CA GLN A 96 4.93 -31.98 -1.38
C GLN A 96 6.38 -31.83 -0.92
N TRP A 97 6.95 -32.93 -0.45
CA TRP A 97 8.38 -33.06 -0.16
C TRP A 97 9.18 -33.18 -1.45
N LYS A 98 10.12 -32.27 -1.66
CA LYS A 98 10.94 -32.19 -2.89
C LYS A 98 12.42 -32.06 -2.52
N LYS A 99 13.31 -32.53 -3.40
CA LYS A 99 14.77 -32.34 -3.23
C LYS A 99 15.10 -30.84 -3.20
N GLY A 100 16.11 -30.44 -2.43
CA GLY A 100 16.54 -29.03 -2.34
C GLY A 100 16.87 -28.38 -3.70
N SER A 101 17.34 -29.16 -4.67
CA SER A 101 17.61 -28.70 -6.05
C SER A 101 16.37 -28.20 -6.82
N LEU A 102 15.17 -28.59 -6.37
CA LEU A 102 13.89 -28.16 -6.95
C LEU A 102 13.37 -26.85 -6.36
N PHE A 103 14.16 -26.17 -5.54
CA PHE A 103 13.89 -24.86 -4.97
C PHE A 103 14.89 -23.82 -5.52
N HIS A 104 14.48 -22.56 -5.62
CA HIS A 104 15.41 -21.46 -5.91
C HIS A 104 16.24 -21.13 -4.67
N ARG A 105 17.43 -20.56 -4.87
CA ARG A 105 18.27 -20.07 -3.75
C ARG A 105 17.69 -18.78 -3.18
N ASN A 106 17.68 -18.66 -1.87
CA ASN A 106 17.27 -17.45 -1.16
C ASN A 106 18.19 -17.18 0.05
N ASN A 107 19.13 -16.25 -0.10
CA ASN A 107 20.13 -15.94 0.93
C ASN A 107 19.54 -15.35 2.23
N SER A 108 18.28 -14.89 2.21
CA SER A 108 17.60 -14.42 3.42
C SER A 108 17.01 -15.55 4.28
N SER A 109 16.95 -16.78 3.76
CA SER A 109 16.41 -17.94 4.48
C SER A 109 17.51 -18.74 5.18
N LYS A 110 17.18 -19.37 6.31
CA LYS A 110 18.13 -20.17 7.11
C LYS A 110 18.75 -21.33 6.32
N ASP A 111 17.96 -21.99 5.47
CA ASP A 111 18.40 -23.09 4.59
C ASP A 111 18.90 -22.62 3.21
N ARG A 112 18.90 -21.31 2.95
CA ARG A 112 19.27 -20.72 1.67
C ARG A 112 18.38 -21.16 0.49
N LEU A 113 17.16 -21.66 0.73
CA LEU A 113 16.19 -22.06 -0.29
C LEU A 113 14.85 -21.32 -0.14
N CYS A 114 14.15 -21.12 -1.26
CA CYS A 114 12.80 -20.56 -1.24
C CYS A 114 11.79 -21.47 -0.54
N PHE A 115 10.69 -20.88 -0.06
CA PHE A 115 9.58 -21.62 0.57
C PHE A 115 8.73 -22.42 -0.44
N HIS A 116 8.76 -22.05 -1.72
CA HIS A 116 8.04 -22.72 -2.80
C HIS A 116 9.03 -23.42 -3.73
N CYS A 117 8.61 -24.55 -4.31
CA CYS A 117 9.38 -25.19 -5.36
C CYS A 117 9.32 -24.36 -6.66
N LYS A 118 10.32 -24.55 -7.53
CA LYS A 118 10.47 -23.90 -8.84
C LYS A 118 9.19 -24.00 -9.67
N GLU A 119 8.54 -25.15 -9.65
CA GLU A 119 7.29 -25.42 -10.37
C GLU A 119 6.12 -24.53 -9.88
N CYS A 120 5.94 -24.44 -8.56
CA CYS A 120 4.91 -23.58 -7.97
C CYS A 120 5.19 -22.09 -8.25
N ASP A 121 6.45 -21.68 -8.14
CA ASP A 121 6.86 -20.32 -8.46
C ASP A 121 6.61 -19.99 -9.93
N SER A 122 6.94 -20.88 -10.86
CA SER A 122 6.63 -20.75 -12.29
C SER A 122 5.12 -20.63 -12.54
N LYS A 123 4.29 -21.44 -11.86
CA LYS A 123 2.82 -21.35 -11.95
C LYS A 123 2.31 -20.00 -11.44
N HIS A 124 2.86 -19.49 -10.33
CA HIS A 124 2.53 -18.17 -9.82
C HIS A 124 2.98 -17.05 -10.75
N ALA A 125 4.18 -17.14 -11.32
CA ALA A 125 4.71 -16.20 -12.30
C ALA A 125 3.81 -16.14 -13.55
N ARG A 126 3.40 -17.30 -14.09
CA ARG A 126 2.45 -17.37 -15.23
C ARG A 126 1.10 -16.75 -14.89
N LYS A 127 0.52 -17.06 -13.72
CA LYS A 127 -0.74 -16.43 -13.27
C LYS A 127 -0.62 -14.91 -13.14
N ARG A 128 0.52 -14.42 -12.64
CA ARG A 128 0.81 -12.98 -12.53
C ARG A 128 0.93 -12.35 -13.91
N TYR A 129 1.64 -12.99 -14.84
CA TYR A 129 1.78 -12.54 -16.22
C TYR A 129 0.40 -12.45 -16.91
N GLU A 130 -0.42 -13.49 -16.80
CA GLU A 130 -1.79 -13.50 -17.35
C GLU A 130 -2.66 -12.38 -16.77
N ARG A 131 -2.56 -12.13 -15.46
CA ARG A 131 -3.27 -11.00 -14.84
C ARG A 131 -2.82 -9.67 -15.40
N ILE A 132 -1.52 -9.47 -15.60
CA ILE A 132 -0.96 -8.24 -16.17
C ILE A 132 -1.42 -8.08 -17.63
N ARG A 133 -1.35 -9.16 -18.41
CA ARG A 133 -1.82 -9.24 -19.80
C ARG A 133 -3.30 -8.88 -19.91
N LYS A 134 -4.17 -9.56 -19.14
CA LYS A 134 -5.63 -9.30 -19.10
C LYS A 134 -5.99 -7.93 -18.55
N ALA A 135 -5.25 -7.41 -17.58
CA ALA A 135 -5.48 -6.07 -17.04
C ALA A 135 -5.24 -4.96 -18.08
N GLY A 136 -4.73 -5.29 -19.28
CA GLY A 136 -4.58 -4.34 -20.38
C GLY A 136 -3.67 -3.17 -20.02
N ARG A 137 -2.81 -3.32 -19.00
CA ARG A 137 -1.76 -2.34 -18.70
C ARG A 137 -0.72 -2.47 -19.80
N LYS A 138 -1.04 -1.96 -20.99
CA LYS A 138 -0.04 -1.57 -21.97
C LYS A 138 0.83 -0.54 -21.24
N ASN A 139 2.02 -0.97 -20.84
CA ASN A 139 3.11 -0.05 -20.58
C ASN A 139 3.43 0.54 -21.96
N LEU A 140 2.61 1.52 -22.39
CA LEU A 140 2.85 2.25 -23.62
C LEU A 140 4.26 2.81 -23.51
N ARG A 141 5.07 2.61 -24.55
CA ARG A 141 6.41 3.18 -24.61
C ARG A 141 6.30 4.71 -24.59
N TYR A 142 7.42 5.40 -24.49
CA TYR A 142 7.40 6.86 -24.48
C TYR A 142 6.83 7.39 -25.80
N GLU A 143 7.25 6.77 -26.90
CA GLU A 143 6.93 7.08 -28.28
C GLU A 143 5.43 6.87 -28.55
N ASP A 144 4.84 5.79 -28.03
CA ASP A 144 3.39 5.53 -28.15
C ASP A 144 2.50 6.57 -27.43
N ARG A 145 3.09 7.42 -26.60
CA ARG A 145 2.37 8.40 -25.76
C ARG A 145 2.60 9.84 -26.18
N HIS A 146 3.47 10.10 -27.16
CA HIS A 146 3.75 11.44 -27.67
C HIS A 146 3.64 11.44 -29.19
N ARG A 147 3.07 12.48 -29.76
CA ARG A 147 3.03 12.69 -31.20
C ARG A 147 3.03 14.18 -31.51
N VAL A 148 3.35 14.52 -32.74
CA VAL A 148 3.20 15.88 -33.26
C VAL A 148 2.16 15.83 -34.37
N VAL A 149 1.12 16.66 -34.25
CA VAL A 149 0.08 16.83 -35.27
C VAL A 149 -0.03 18.33 -35.52
N ASP A 150 0.15 18.76 -36.77
CA ASP A 150 0.13 20.17 -37.19
C ASP A 150 1.10 21.04 -36.38
N GLY A 151 2.31 20.54 -36.14
CA GLY A 151 3.34 21.23 -35.33
C GLY A 151 3.07 21.25 -33.82
N VAL A 152 1.92 20.77 -33.35
CA VAL A 152 1.55 20.77 -31.93
C VAL A 152 1.93 19.44 -31.27
N LYS A 153 2.77 19.50 -30.24
CA LYS A 153 3.09 18.35 -29.39
C LYS A 153 1.86 17.92 -28.58
N GLN A 154 1.47 16.66 -28.76
CA GLN A 154 0.36 16.04 -28.08
C GLN A 154 0.83 14.85 -27.26
N LYS A 155 0.22 14.66 -26.10
CA LYS A 155 0.41 13.52 -25.20
C LYS A 155 -0.89 12.74 -25.01
N PHE A 156 -0.78 11.42 -24.95
CA PHE A 156 -1.90 10.52 -24.73
C PHE A 156 -2.28 10.42 -23.25
N CYS A 157 -3.51 10.80 -22.89
CA CYS A 157 -4.01 10.68 -21.53
C CYS A 157 -4.43 9.23 -21.21
N ARG A 158 -3.77 8.59 -20.23
CA ARG A 158 -4.04 7.18 -19.88
C ARG A 158 -5.43 6.92 -19.29
N LYS A 159 -6.09 7.95 -18.75
CA LYS A 159 -7.40 7.82 -18.10
C LYS A 159 -8.56 7.93 -19.08
N CYS A 160 -8.60 8.97 -19.92
CA CYS A 160 -9.67 9.13 -20.92
C CYS A 160 -9.34 8.54 -22.28
N LYS A 161 -8.12 8.02 -22.49
CA LYS A 161 -7.66 7.43 -23.74
C LYS A 161 -7.77 8.38 -24.94
N ARG A 162 -7.47 9.67 -24.73
CA ARG A 162 -7.50 10.71 -25.78
C ARG A 162 -6.17 11.45 -25.83
N TRP A 163 -5.74 11.81 -27.03
CA TRP A 163 -4.64 12.74 -27.27
C TRP A 163 -5.05 14.15 -26.85
N ARG A 164 -4.13 14.85 -26.19
CA ARG A 164 -4.30 16.23 -25.72
C ARG A 164 -2.99 16.97 -25.94
N SER A 165 -3.03 18.28 -26.13
CA SER A 165 -1.82 19.10 -26.12
C SER A 165 -1.05 18.91 -24.81
N GLU A 166 0.28 19.07 -24.84
CA GLU A 166 1.12 19.04 -23.65
C GLU A 166 0.67 20.06 -22.59
N THR A 167 0.19 21.23 -23.01
CA THR A 167 -0.41 22.26 -22.14
C THR A 167 -1.64 21.77 -21.37
N GLY A 168 -2.28 20.70 -21.86
CA GLY A 168 -3.41 20.02 -21.24
C GLY A 168 -3.04 19.10 -20.07
N PHE A 169 -1.77 19.02 -19.66
CA PHE A 169 -1.28 18.20 -18.55
C PHE A 169 -0.66 19.06 -17.44
N TYR A 170 -0.63 18.53 -16.21
CA TYR A 170 0.12 19.14 -15.12
C TYR A 170 1.61 18.79 -15.25
N LYS A 171 2.49 19.69 -14.80
CA LYS A 171 3.93 19.41 -14.70
C LYS A 171 4.16 18.34 -13.62
N ASP A 172 5.05 17.39 -13.91
CA ASP A 172 5.44 16.30 -13.02
C ASP A 172 6.94 16.02 -13.21
N SER A 173 7.76 16.47 -12.26
CA SER A 173 9.22 16.32 -12.32
C SER A 173 9.71 14.88 -12.19
N TRP A 174 8.82 13.94 -11.86
CA TRP A 174 9.17 12.52 -11.71
C TRP A 174 9.04 11.74 -13.02
N THR A 175 8.51 12.35 -14.08
CA THR A 175 8.36 11.71 -15.40
C THR A 175 9.42 12.23 -16.38
N LYS A 176 9.81 11.38 -17.33
CA LYS A 176 10.84 11.70 -18.35
C LYS A 176 10.48 12.93 -19.18
N ASP A 177 9.19 13.15 -19.45
CA ASP A 177 8.68 14.31 -20.22
C ASP A 177 8.29 15.50 -19.34
N GLY A 178 8.41 15.41 -18.02
CA GLY A 178 8.02 16.49 -17.12
C GLY A 178 6.49 16.73 -17.05
N LEU A 179 5.66 15.84 -17.60
CA LEU A 179 4.20 15.94 -17.60
C LEU A 179 3.53 14.70 -17.00
N ASN A 180 2.39 14.92 -16.35
CA ASN A 180 1.59 13.87 -15.71
C ASN A 180 1.03 12.84 -16.73
N ASP A 181 0.72 11.62 -16.27
CA ASP A 181 0.14 10.57 -17.14
C ASP A 181 -1.34 10.80 -17.48
N ARG A 182 -1.98 11.78 -16.82
CA ARG A 182 -3.38 12.18 -16.99
C ARG A 182 -3.50 13.65 -17.34
N CYS A 183 -4.37 13.97 -18.29
CA CYS A 183 -4.69 15.36 -18.60
C CYS A 183 -5.36 16.06 -17.41
N LYS A 184 -5.30 17.40 -17.37
CA LYS A 184 -5.88 18.25 -16.32
C LYS A 184 -7.34 17.88 -16.02
N LYS A 185 -8.17 17.70 -17.06
CA LYS A 185 -9.58 17.27 -16.93
C LYS A 185 -9.75 15.88 -16.28
N CYS A 186 -8.78 14.99 -16.47
CA CYS A 186 -8.79 13.64 -15.91
C CYS A 186 -8.21 13.57 -14.50
N SER A 187 -7.25 14.42 -14.21
CA SER A 187 -6.66 14.60 -12.88
C SER A 187 -7.69 15.26 -11.94
N TYR A 188 -8.41 16.27 -12.45
CA TYR A 188 -9.52 16.92 -11.76
C TYR A 188 -10.82 16.09 -11.84
N LYS A 189 -10.87 14.98 -11.10
CA LYS A 189 -12.14 14.50 -10.56
C LYS A 189 -12.01 14.50 -9.04
N PRO A 190 -12.81 15.28 -8.29
CA PRO A 190 -12.94 15.04 -6.86
C PRO A 190 -13.33 13.57 -6.65
N ALA A 191 -12.85 12.97 -5.57
CA ALA A 191 -13.12 11.58 -5.21
C ALA A 191 -14.61 11.35 -4.84
N HIS A 192 -15.52 11.54 -5.80
CA HIS A 192 -16.98 11.50 -5.56
C HIS A 192 -17.61 10.12 -5.84
N ASN A 193 -16.89 9.16 -6.44
CA ASN A 193 -17.49 7.90 -6.91
C ASN A 193 -17.15 6.65 -6.08
N THR A 194 -16.84 6.77 -4.79
CA THR A 194 -16.89 5.64 -3.85
C THR A 194 -18.12 5.66 -2.94
N ARG A 195 -19.08 6.57 -3.16
CA ARG A 195 -20.24 6.78 -2.26
C ARG A 195 -21.62 6.32 -2.79
N LYS A 196 -21.75 5.91 -4.06
CA LYS A 196 -23.03 5.45 -4.65
C LYS A 196 -23.26 3.91 -4.64
N LYS A 197 -22.65 3.16 -3.72
CA LYS A 197 -22.92 1.72 -3.54
C LYS A 197 -23.41 1.33 -2.12
N ARG A 198 -24.07 2.27 -1.43
CA ARG A 198 -24.67 2.04 -0.10
C ARG A 198 -26.02 2.73 0.10
N GLN A 199 -26.74 3.02 -0.98
CA GLN A 199 -28.16 3.37 -0.91
C GLN A 199 -28.88 2.27 -1.66
N ASN A 200 -29.24 1.25 -0.88
CA ASN A 200 -30.40 0.36 -1.02
C ASN A 200 -30.32 -0.63 0.16
N PRO A 201 -30.77 -0.25 1.36
CA PRO A 201 -31.54 -1.16 2.19
C PRO A 201 -33.00 -1.13 1.72
N THR A 202 -33.55 -2.33 1.47
CA THR A 202 -34.98 -2.62 1.59
C THR A 202 -35.55 -2.08 2.88
#